data_AF-A0A067GLZ3-F1
#
_entry.id   AF-A0A067GLZ3-F1
#
_cell.length_a   1.000
_cell.length_b   1.000
_cell.length_c   1.000
_cell.angle_alpha   90.00
_cell.angle_beta   90.00
_cell.angle_gamma   90.00
#
_symmetry.space_group_name_H-M   'P 1'
#
loop_
_entity.id
_entity.type
_entity.pdbx_description
1 polymer ?
#
loop_
_entity_poly.entity_id
_entity_poly.type
_entity_poly.pdbx_seq_one_letter_code
_entity_poly.pdbx_strand_id
1 'polypeptide(L)'
;MENKTKLESEIKMRGIGGPLLTIGDLLSDVGGETVTASDSSHSSSPSSLVQDSNSTPHSLDLTKLFQENYDQLNKAFSGSDHSWTALTLKLCTALETANKLVQSTNTNVTLLSEKVLELERVVQREDSATSAAKAINVSLNRKQGQSIGSDQHMT
;
A
#
# COMPACT_ATOMS: atom_id res chain seq x y z
N MET A 1 3.17 51.65 -67.98
CA MET A 1 2.38 51.63 -66.73
C MET A 1 1.82 50.23 -66.55
N GLU A 2 2.69 49.26 -66.25
CA GLU A 2 2.33 47.85 -66.41
C GLU A 2 2.97 46.99 -65.31
N ASN A 3 2.98 47.50 -64.09
CA ASN A 3 3.58 46.78 -62.96
C ASN A 3 2.74 46.93 -61.68
N LYS A 4 1.43 47.17 -61.79
CA LYS A 4 0.54 47.31 -60.61
C LYS A 4 -0.47 46.17 -60.45
N THR A 5 -0.59 45.26 -61.42
CA THR A 5 -1.58 44.16 -61.37
C THR A 5 -0.98 42.80 -61.03
N LYS A 6 0.36 42.68 -60.93
CA LYS A 6 1.04 41.42 -60.56
C LYS A 6 1.31 41.27 -59.05
N LEU A 7 0.97 42.27 -58.24
CA LEU A 7 1.23 42.25 -56.79
C LEU A 7 0.00 41.92 -55.94
N GLU A 8 -1.19 41.76 -56.55
CA GLU A 8 -2.43 41.42 -55.83
C GLU A 8 -2.80 39.93 -55.93
N SER A 9 -2.11 39.14 -56.75
CA SER A 9 -2.31 37.68 -56.80
C SER A 9 -1.49 36.89 -55.77
N GLU A 10 -0.60 37.55 -55.00
CA GLU A 10 0.36 36.89 -54.12
C GLU A 10 0.17 37.24 -52.64
N ILE A 11 -1.07 37.50 -52.19
CA ILE A 11 -1.42 37.44 -50.76
C ILE A 11 -2.75 36.71 -50.62
N LYS A 12 -2.74 35.42 -50.98
CA LYS A 12 -3.76 34.47 -50.51
C LYS A 12 -3.13 33.14 -50.10
N MET A 13 -2.07 33.21 -49.31
CA MET A 13 -1.71 32.10 -48.42
C MET A 13 -2.52 32.26 -47.14
N ARG A 14 -3.85 32.14 -47.25
CA ARG A 14 -4.71 31.94 -46.09
C ARG A 14 -4.46 30.51 -45.62
N GLY A 15 -3.36 30.29 -44.92
CA GLY A 15 -3.14 29.09 -44.12
C GLY A 15 -4.25 29.04 -43.09
N ILE A 16 -5.29 28.26 -43.37
CA ILE A 16 -6.33 27.96 -42.39
C ILE A 16 -5.64 27.09 -41.35
N GLY A 17 -5.21 27.70 -40.24
CA GLY A 17 -4.82 26.96 -39.05
C GLY A 17 -6.02 26.12 -38.62
N GLY A 18 -5.91 24.80 -38.76
CA GLY A 18 -6.86 23.88 -38.17
C GLY A 18 -6.91 24.06 -36.65
N PRO A 19 -7.94 23.53 -35.98
CA PRO A 19 -7.99 23.54 -34.53
C PRO A 19 -6.71 22.90 -33.97
N LEU A 20 -6.08 23.58 -33.00
CA LEU A 20 -4.94 23.04 -32.27
C LEU A 20 -5.39 21.73 -31.62
N LEU A 21 -4.71 20.64 -31.94
CA LEU A 21 -4.88 19.37 -31.25
C LEU A 21 -4.66 19.61 -29.76
N THR A 22 -5.61 19.18 -28.94
CA THR A 22 -5.49 19.26 -27.49
C THR A 22 -4.44 18.25 -27.03
N ILE A 23 -3.87 18.47 -25.85
CA ILE A 23 -2.99 17.48 -25.23
C ILE A 23 -3.69 16.11 -25.08
N GLY A 24 -5.04 16.10 -25.01
CA GLY A 24 -5.85 14.88 -24.95
C GLY A 24 -5.86 14.10 -26.26
N ASP A 25 -5.86 14.76 -27.41
CA ASP A 25 -5.85 14.09 -28.72
C ASP A 25 -4.51 13.37 -28.96
N LEU A 26 -3.40 13.94 -28.45
CA LEU A 26 -2.06 13.36 -28.54
C LEU A 26 -1.87 12.14 -27.64
N LEU A 27 -2.51 12.12 -26.47
CA LEU A 27 -2.39 11.03 -25.50
C LEU A 27 -3.33 9.86 -25.79
N SER A 28 -4.27 10.00 -26.73
CA SER A 28 -5.23 8.95 -27.10
C SER A 28 -4.58 7.71 -27.73
N ASP A 29 -3.46 7.86 -28.46
CA ASP A 29 -2.76 6.72 -29.11
C ASP A 29 -1.92 5.90 -28.12
N VAL A 30 -1.63 6.42 -26.93
CA VAL A 30 -0.78 5.75 -25.92
C VAL A 30 -1.57 4.74 -25.07
N GLY A 31 -2.91 4.71 -25.18
CA GLY A 31 -3.78 3.82 -24.40
C GLY A 31 -4.36 2.61 -25.15
N GLY A 32 -3.90 2.33 -26.37
CA GLY A 32 -4.60 1.47 -27.34
C GLY A 32 -4.28 -0.03 -27.35
N GLU A 33 -3.56 -0.60 -26.38
CA GLU A 33 -3.39 -2.06 -26.28
C GLU A 33 -4.27 -2.67 -25.18
N THR A 34 -5.59 -2.59 -25.37
CA THR A 34 -6.50 -3.52 -24.70
C THR A 34 -6.51 -4.83 -25.50
N VAL A 35 -5.83 -5.83 -24.93
CA VAL A 35 -5.92 -7.27 -25.20
C VAL A 35 -7.21 -7.65 -25.93
N THR A 36 -7.11 -7.93 -27.23
CA THR A 36 -8.13 -8.71 -27.92
C THR A 36 -8.04 -10.15 -27.43
N ALA A 37 -9.07 -10.61 -26.75
CA ALA A 37 -9.25 -12.02 -26.42
C ALA A 37 -9.23 -12.86 -27.70
N SER A 38 -8.20 -13.67 -27.88
CA SER A 38 -8.21 -14.85 -28.72
C SER A 38 -7.43 -15.96 -28.03
N ASP A 39 -8.10 -17.09 -27.85
CA ASP A 39 -7.62 -18.28 -27.18
C ASP A 39 -6.26 -18.75 -27.72
N SER A 40 -5.28 -18.84 -26.83
CA SER A 40 -4.06 -19.62 -27.02
C SER A 40 -3.55 -20.05 -25.66
N SER A 41 -3.91 -21.28 -25.30
CA SER A 41 -3.46 -22.01 -24.13
C SER A 41 -1.94 -22.25 -24.21
N HIS A 42 -1.12 -21.37 -23.64
CA HIS A 42 0.27 -21.66 -23.33
C HIS A 42 0.59 -21.22 -21.90
N SER A 43 0.58 -22.21 -21.01
CA SER A 43 1.18 -22.09 -19.68
C SER A 43 2.64 -21.70 -19.80
N SER A 44 2.99 -20.49 -19.34
CA SER A 44 4.38 -20.15 -19.03
C SER A 44 4.41 -19.07 -17.95
N SER A 45 4.22 -19.49 -16.71
CA SER A 45 5.02 -18.94 -15.62
C SER A 45 6.44 -19.54 -15.72
N PRO A 46 7.49 -18.94 -15.13
CA PRO A 46 7.73 -17.53 -14.82
C PRO A 46 9.06 -17.05 -15.45
N SER A 47 9.22 -15.77 -15.77
CA SER A 47 10.58 -15.19 -15.77
C SER A 47 10.75 -14.49 -14.43
N SER A 48 11.30 -15.24 -13.48
CA SER A 48 11.87 -14.69 -12.27
C SER A 48 12.93 -13.66 -12.67
N LEU A 49 12.70 -12.40 -12.31
CA LEU A 49 13.84 -11.58 -11.91
C LEU A 49 14.47 -12.34 -10.75
N VAL A 50 15.60 -12.98 -11.02
CA VAL A 50 16.56 -13.39 -10.01
C VAL A 50 17.04 -12.12 -9.31
N GLN A 51 16.25 -11.64 -8.35
CA GLN A 51 16.84 -11.01 -7.18
C GLN A 51 17.50 -12.17 -6.44
N ASP A 52 18.83 -12.14 -6.38
CA ASP A 52 19.59 -12.97 -5.45
C ASP A 52 19.02 -12.78 -4.04
N SER A 53 18.17 -13.72 -3.63
CA SER A 53 17.55 -13.79 -2.30
C SER A 53 18.56 -14.11 -1.20
N ASN A 54 19.85 -13.87 -1.43
CA ASN A 54 20.91 -14.04 -0.46
C ASN A 54 21.45 -12.71 0.09
N SER A 55 20.80 -11.59 -0.21
CA SER A 55 21.00 -10.40 0.61
C SER A 55 20.19 -10.58 1.89
N THR A 56 20.91 -10.66 3.02
CA THR A 56 20.40 -10.26 4.34
C THR A 56 19.40 -9.12 4.16
N PRO A 57 18.28 -9.04 4.91
CA PRO A 57 17.36 -7.92 4.80
C PRO A 57 18.12 -6.64 5.15
N HIS A 58 18.71 -6.03 4.13
CA HIS A 58 19.28 -4.71 4.24
C HIS A 58 18.06 -3.87 4.50
N SER A 59 17.97 -3.34 5.71
CA SER A 59 17.08 -2.24 6.01
C SER A 59 17.32 -1.21 4.92
N LEU A 60 16.43 -1.19 3.93
CA LEU A 60 16.46 -0.19 2.88
C LEU A 60 16.06 1.08 3.60
N ASP A 61 17.04 1.95 3.80
CA ASP A 61 16.79 3.31 4.25
C ASP A 61 15.99 4.02 3.15
N LEU A 62 14.67 3.98 3.30
CA LEU A 62 13.72 4.57 2.37
C LEU A 62 13.96 6.08 2.23
N THR A 63 14.42 6.74 3.29
CA THR A 63 14.75 8.17 3.25
C THR A 63 15.93 8.41 2.33
N LYS A 64 17.00 7.60 2.44
CA LYS A 64 18.15 7.68 1.54
C LYS A 64 17.76 7.38 0.09
N LEU A 65 16.95 6.35 -0.13
CA LEU A 65 16.52 5.96 -1.48
C LEU A 65 15.61 7.03 -2.12
N PHE A 66 14.72 7.64 -1.35
CA PHE A 66 13.90 8.76 -1.81
C PHE A 66 14.76 9.96 -2.19
N GLN A 67 15.72 10.33 -1.34
CA GLN A 67 16.64 11.44 -1.61
C GLN A 67 17.42 11.22 -2.91
N GLU A 68 17.96 10.01 -3.12
CA GLU A 68 18.71 9.68 -4.34
C GLU A 68 17.85 9.80 -5.61
N ASN A 69 16.61 9.30 -5.59
CA ASN A 69 15.70 9.41 -6.75
C ASN A 69 15.27 10.87 -6.97
N TYR A 70 15.10 11.65 -5.91
CA TYR A 70 14.79 13.08 -6.00
C TYR A 70 15.96 13.88 -6.60
N ASP A 71 17.20 13.58 -6.20
CA ASP A 71 18.39 14.21 -6.76
C ASP A 71 18.55 13.88 -8.26
N GLN A 72 18.26 12.64 -8.66
CA GLN A 72 18.22 12.23 -10.06
C GLN A 72 17.16 12.99 -10.86
N LEU A 73 15.97 13.20 -10.27
CA LEU A 73 14.92 14.01 -10.89
C LEU A 73 15.35 15.47 -11.07
N ASN A 74 15.97 16.08 -10.06
CA ASN A 74 16.48 17.45 -10.15
C ASN A 74 17.56 17.60 -11.23
N LYS A 75 18.42 16.59 -11.37
CA LYS A 75 19.42 16.54 -12.45
C LYS A 75 18.75 16.48 -13.82
N ALA A 76 17.72 15.64 -13.98
CA ALA A 76 16.96 15.54 -15.23
C ALA A 76 16.23 16.86 -15.58
N PHE A 77 15.72 17.60 -14.59
CA PHE A 77 15.12 18.93 -14.82
C PHE A 77 16.13 19.98 -15.28
N SER A 78 17.39 19.85 -14.86
CA SER A 78 18.47 20.75 -15.27
C SER A 78 19.08 20.35 -16.63
N GLY A 79 18.80 19.13 -17.10
CA GLY A 79 19.23 18.60 -18.37
C GLY A 79 18.28 18.91 -19.52
N SER A 80 18.61 18.41 -20.71
CA SER A 80 17.74 18.46 -21.88
C SER A 80 16.97 17.16 -22.09
N ASP A 81 17.11 16.18 -21.19
CA ASP A 81 16.55 14.85 -21.30
C ASP A 81 15.13 14.78 -20.73
N HIS A 82 14.23 14.11 -21.46
CA HIS A 82 12.83 13.93 -21.05
C HIS A 82 12.64 12.85 -19.98
N SER A 83 13.74 12.35 -19.39
CA SER A 83 13.75 11.33 -18.35
C SER A 83 13.01 11.80 -17.08
N TRP A 84 12.88 13.12 -16.88
CA TRP A 84 12.15 13.71 -15.75
C TRP A 84 10.69 13.23 -15.69
N THR A 85 10.04 12.95 -16.83
CA THR A 85 8.67 12.46 -16.87
C THR A 85 8.56 11.06 -16.25
N ALA A 86 9.42 10.14 -16.66
CA ALA A 86 9.51 8.79 -16.12
C ALA A 86 9.92 8.79 -14.64
N LEU A 87 10.88 9.63 -14.25
CA LEU A 87 11.31 9.77 -12.86
C LEU A 87 10.19 10.34 -11.97
N THR A 88 9.42 11.32 -12.47
CA THR A 88 8.26 11.86 -11.77
C THR A 88 7.19 10.79 -11.55
N LEU A 89 6.84 10.04 -12.60
CA LEU A 89 5.87 8.94 -12.49
C LEU A 89 6.34 7.88 -11.48
N LYS A 90 7.62 7.49 -11.54
CA LYS A 90 8.21 6.54 -10.59
C LYS A 90 8.08 7.02 -9.14
N LEU A 91 8.36 8.29 -8.86
CA LEU A 91 8.19 8.88 -7.53
C LEU A 91 6.72 8.92 -7.10
N CYS A 92 5.81 9.31 -7.98
CA CYS A 92 4.37 9.29 -7.70
C CYS A 92 3.87 7.88 -7.36
N THR A 93 4.23 6.87 -8.15
CA THR A 93 3.85 5.47 -7.89
C THR A 93 4.46 4.94 -6.59
N ALA A 94 5.71 5.31 -6.29
CA ALA A 94 6.36 4.94 -5.03
C ALA A 94 5.64 5.56 -3.83
N LEU A 95 5.28 6.85 -3.91
CA LEU A 95 4.51 7.54 -2.87
C LEU A 95 3.12 6.95 -2.68
N GLU A 96 2.41 6.61 -3.76
CA GLU A 96 1.11 5.96 -3.68
C GLU A 96 1.21 4.58 -3.00
N THR A 97 2.23 3.81 -3.35
CA THR A 97 2.51 2.50 -2.77
C THR A 97 2.85 2.62 -1.27
N ALA A 98 3.67 3.60 -0.89
CA ALA A 98 3.98 3.89 0.51
C ALA A 98 2.72 4.31 1.30
N ASN A 99 1.85 5.13 0.71
CA ASN A 99 0.58 5.50 1.33
C ASN A 99 -0.34 4.29 1.53
N LYS A 100 -0.46 3.41 0.52
CA LYS A 100 -1.22 2.14 0.63
C LYS A 100 -0.66 1.23 1.72
N LEU A 101 0.67 1.15 1.84
CA LEU A 101 1.33 0.39 2.90
C LEU A 101 0.97 0.95 4.29
N VAL A 102 1.10 2.26 4.50
CA VAL A 102 0.75 2.91 5.77
C VAL A 102 -0.72 2.67 6.13
N GLN A 103 -1.64 2.82 5.18
CA GLN A 103 -3.07 2.58 5.39
C GLN A 103 -3.36 1.12 5.76
N SER A 104 -2.76 0.16 5.06
CA SER A 104 -2.90 -1.27 5.35
C SER A 104 -2.35 -1.60 6.74
N THR A 105 -1.15 -1.12 7.07
CA THR A 105 -0.53 -1.32 8.39
C THR A 105 -1.40 -0.73 9.50
N ASN A 106 -1.90 0.50 9.34
CA ASN A 106 -2.74 1.12 10.35
C ASN A 106 -4.05 0.35 10.59
N THR A 107 -4.68 -0.13 9.52
CA THR A 107 -5.89 -0.95 9.58
C THR A 107 -5.62 -2.27 10.32
N ASN A 108 -4.52 -2.95 9.99
CA ASN A 108 -4.12 -4.21 10.62
C ASN A 108 -3.75 -4.03 12.10
N VAL A 109 -3.04 -2.95 12.45
CA VAL A 109 -2.68 -2.62 13.84
C VAL A 109 -3.94 -2.33 14.67
N THR A 110 -4.90 -1.61 14.10
CA THR A 110 -6.20 -1.35 14.76
C THR A 110 -6.95 -2.64 15.02
N LEU A 111 -7.10 -3.49 14.00
CA LEU A 111 -7.77 -4.80 14.12
C LEU A 111 -7.06 -5.71 15.14
N LEU A 112 -5.72 -5.72 15.13
CA LEU A 112 -4.93 -6.47 16.10
C LEU A 112 -5.18 -5.98 17.52
N SER A 113 -5.22 -4.66 17.73
CA SER A 113 -5.53 -4.08 19.04
C SER A 113 -6.91 -4.50 19.54
N GLU A 114 -7.92 -4.50 18.68
CA GLU A 114 -9.26 -4.97 19.02
C GLU A 114 -9.27 -6.44 19.44
N LYS A 115 -8.54 -7.29 18.71
CA LYS A 115 -8.41 -8.72 19.02
C LYS A 115 -7.66 -8.98 20.32
N VAL A 116 -6.63 -8.20 20.62
CA VAL A 116 -5.90 -8.25 21.89
C VAL A 116 -6.81 -7.86 23.07
N LEU A 117 -7.62 -6.81 22.91
CA LEU A 117 -8.60 -6.41 23.92
C LEU A 117 -9.65 -7.50 24.15
N GLU A 118 -10.15 -8.14 23.09
CA GLU A 118 -11.09 -9.25 23.21
C GLU A 118 -10.47 -10.42 24.01
N LEU A 119 -9.22 -10.76 23.72
CA LEU A 119 -8.49 -11.81 24.42
C LEU A 119 -8.26 -11.47 25.90
N GLU A 120 -7.93 -10.22 26.22
CA GLU A 120 -7.80 -9.75 27.59
C GLU A 120 -9.09 -9.98 28.40
N ARG A 121 -10.25 -9.70 27.82
CA ARG A 121 -11.55 -9.95 28.48
C ARG A 121 -11.81 -11.43 28.74
N VAL A 122 -11.31 -12.32 27.88
CA VAL A 122 -11.41 -13.77 28.10
C VAL A 122 -10.53 -14.20 29.28
N VAL A 123 -9.29 -13.71 29.34
CA VAL A 123 -8.36 -14.00 30.45
C VAL A 123 -8.93 -13.50 31.78
N GLN A 124 -9.46 -12.27 31.84
CA GLN A 124 -10.07 -11.75 33.08
C GLN A 124 -11.27 -12.59 33.57
N ARG A 125 -12.02 -13.19 32.64
CA ARG A 125 -13.12 -14.10 32.97
C ARG A 125 -12.60 -15.42 33.55
N GLU A 126 -11.53 -15.96 32.97
CA GLU A 126 -10.84 -17.15 33.47
C GLU A 126 -10.32 -16.92 34.90
N ASP A 127 -9.64 -15.79 35.13
CA ASP A 127 -9.13 -15.41 36.45
C ASP A 127 -10.24 -15.31 37.49
N SER A 128 -11.37 -14.69 37.10
CA SER A 128 -12.56 -14.56 37.96
C SER A 128 -13.15 -15.92 38.31
N ALA A 129 -13.28 -16.83 37.33
CA ALA A 129 -13.78 -18.18 37.53
C ALA A 129 -12.85 -19.01 38.43
N THR A 130 -11.54 -18.90 38.23
CA THR A 130 -10.52 -19.58 39.03
C THR A 130 -10.54 -19.09 40.49
N SER A 131 -10.65 -17.78 40.69
CA SER A 131 -10.79 -17.19 42.03
C SER A 131 -12.05 -17.69 42.74
N ALA A 132 -13.20 -17.72 42.04
CA ALA A 132 -14.45 -18.23 42.58
C ALA A 132 -14.36 -19.73 42.95
N ALA A 133 -13.76 -20.56 42.08
CA ALA A 133 -13.55 -21.98 42.35
C ALA A 133 -12.66 -22.20 43.58
N LYS A 134 -11.59 -21.40 43.71
CA LYS A 134 -10.69 -21.45 44.88
C LYS A 134 -11.41 -21.06 46.17
N ALA A 135 -12.27 -20.05 46.14
CA ALA A 135 -13.07 -19.64 47.30
C ALA A 135 -14.05 -20.73 47.77
N ILE A 136 -14.70 -21.44 46.84
CA ILE A 136 -15.58 -22.57 47.14
C ILE A 136 -14.78 -23.71 47.79
N ASN A 137 -13.61 -24.05 47.23
CA ASN A 137 -12.76 -25.12 47.75
C ASN A 137 -12.31 -24.84 49.20
N VAL A 138 -11.86 -23.61 49.50
CA VAL A 138 -11.49 -23.19 50.86
C VAL A 138 -12.68 -23.31 51.82
N SER A 139 -13.88 -22.92 51.38
CA SER A 139 -15.10 -22.99 52.19
C SER A 139 -15.52 -24.43 52.51
N LEU A 140 -15.40 -25.34 51.53
CA LEU A 140 -15.69 -26.77 51.71
C LEU A 140 -14.73 -27.43 52.70
N ASN A 141 -13.43 -27.19 52.57
CA ASN A 141 -12.42 -27.74 53.47
C ASN A 141 -12.60 -27.26 54.92
N ARG A 142 -12.98 -25.98 55.12
CA ARG A 142 -13.33 -25.46 56.46
C ARG A 142 -14.54 -26.18 57.06
N LYS A 143 -15.58 -26.42 56.26
CA LYS A 143 -16.81 -27.09 56.72
C LYS A 143 -16.57 -28.56 57.11
N GLN A 144 -15.70 -29.28 56.39
CA GLN A 144 -15.28 -30.64 56.77
C GLN A 144 -14.50 -30.67 58.09
N GLY A 145 -13.58 -29.72 58.31
CA GLY A 145 -12.83 -29.63 59.57
C GLY A 145 -13.70 -29.35 60.81
N GLN A 146 -14.76 -28.56 60.67
CA GLN A 146 -15.73 -28.31 61.75
C GLN A 146 -16.66 -29.49 62.04
N SER A 147 -17.02 -30.28 61.02
CA SER A 147 -17.87 -31.46 61.18
C SER A 147 -17.17 -32.60 61.92
N ILE A 148 -15.84 -32.74 61.75
CA ILE A 148 -15.06 -33.83 62.38
C ILE A 148 -14.75 -33.53 63.87
N GLY A 149 -14.73 -32.25 64.27
CA GLY A 149 -14.42 -31.85 65.65
C GLY A 149 -15.58 -31.93 66.65
N SER A 150 -16.81 -32.21 66.19
CA SER A 150 -18.01 -32.20 67.06
C SER A 150 -18.40 -33.58 67.61
N ASP A 151 -17.76 -34.66 67.14
CA ASP A 151 -18.09 -36.05 67.53
C ASP A 151 -17.22 -36.62 68.68
N GLN A 152 -16.37 -35.82 69.33
CA GLN A 152 -15.45 -36.30 70.40
C GLN A 152 -15.80 -35.88 71.84
N HIS A 153 -16.99 -35.36 72.12
CA HIS A 153 -17.37 -34.96 73.48
C HIS A 153 -18.79 -35.44 73.86
N MET A 154 -19.01 -36.75 73.84
CA MET A 154 -20.18 -37.42 74.43
C MET A 154 -19.78 -38.86 74.83
N THR A 155 -19.02 -38.99 75.91
CA THR A 155 -18.94 -40.23 76.72
C THR A 155 -18.64 -39.86 78.16
#